data_AF-A0A7C3PFY1-F1
#
_entry.id   AF-A0A7C3PFY1-F1
#
_cell.length_a   1.000
_cell.length_b   1.000
_cell.length_c   1.000
_cell.angle_alpha   90.00
_cell.angle_beta   90.00
_cell.angle_gamma   90.00
#
_symmetry.space_group_name_H-M   'P 1'
#
loop_
_entity.id
_entity.type
_entity.pdbx_description
1 polymer ?
#
loop_
_entity_poly.entity_id
_entity_poly.type
_entity_poly.pdbx_seq_one_letter_code
_entity_poly.pdbx_strand_id
1 'polypeptide(L)'
;MNLRLKAVALATLVFGSMSVSLPGQSSTLFSKAEIDPSRFVAVASPYANGARHQLLILEQVANTRACWSESGSYPTRIDPLLLQYDFTNICGRSTDSNGYSIRMADRDLGVQYSLRVVERGGELRLVGVPLFNRTLPELEIGRTYGVTNGFAKIFLNSGWRMTRRTYNGQAVGHVYLTNDRSLESVVAALPKPTTPTTPTTPTRPVTPRPTQPPTSSRPQPLPPPPNVNPAPVNPAPSRPVFRPGAGDYVVPTIIIEQ
;
A
#
# COMPACT_ATOMS: atom_id res chain seq x y z
N MET A 1 -72.52 14.11 60.59
CA MET A 1 -73.10 14.63 59.34
C MET A 1 -71.95 14.99 58.40
N ASN A 2 -71.93 14.33 57.25
CA ASN A 2 -71.25 14.66 55.97
C ASN A 2 -69.78 14.23 55.70
N LEU A 3 -69.75 13.40 54.66
CA LEU A 3 -68.72 12.71 53.88
C LEU A 3 -67.92 13.65 52.94
N ARG A 4 -66.79 13.13 52.41
CA ARG A 4 -66.14 13.36 51.08
C ARG A 4 -64.69 13.88 51.20
N LEU A 5 -63.68 13.45 50.43
CA LEU A 5 -63.63 12.75 49.13
C LEU A 5 -62.27 12.01 49.04
N LYS A 6 -62.25 10.78 48.49
CA LYS A 6 -61.02 10.04 48.16
C LYS A 6 -60.46 10.54 46.82
N ALA A 7 -59.16 10.81 46.74
CA ALA A 7 -58.46 11.01 45.47
C ALA A 7 -57.58 9.78 45.19
N VAL A 8 -57.94 9.01 44.17
CA VAL A 8 -57.11 7.93 43.60
C VAL A 8 -56.46 8.51 42.35
N ALA A 9 -55.13 8.64 42.36
CA ALA A 9 -54.37 9.00 41.17
C ALA A 9 -54.03 7.73 40.37
N LEU A 10 -54.68 7.56 39.21
CA LEU A 10 -54.28 6.56 38.22
C LEU A 10 -53.11 7.15 37.41
N ALA A 11 -51.91 6.59 37.55
CA ALA A 11 -50.77 6.91 36.71
C ALA A 11 -50.64 5.83 35.62
N THR A 12 -51.01 6.18 34.39
CA THR A 12 -50.85 5.33 33.20
C THR A 12 -49.41 5.45 32.67
N LEU A 13 -48.61 4.39 32.81
CA LEU A 13 -47.29 4.26 32.19
C LEU A 13 -47.45 3.73 30.75
N VAL A 14 -47.17 4.58 29.76
CA VAL A 14 -47.08 4.19 28.35
C VAL A 14 -45.64 3.75 28.06
N PHE A 15 -45.43 2.45 27.87
CA PHE A 15 -44.17 1.92 27.34
C PHE A 15 -44.11 2.11 25.82
N GLY A 16 -43.35 3.08 25.36
CA GLY A 16 -43.00 3.24 23.95
C GLY A 16 -41.91 2.25 23.55
N SER A 17 -42.24 1.31 22.66
CA SER A 17 -41.27 0.40 22.04
C SER A 17 -40.45 1.16 20.99
N MET A 18 -39.23 1.56 21.34
CA MET A 18 -38.24 2.04 20.39
C MET A 18 -37.60 0.84 19.66
N SER A 19 -38.01 0.64 18.41
CA SER A 19 -37.34 -0.29 17.48
C SER A 19 -35.99 0.30 17.08
N VAL A 20 -34.92 -0.09 17.77
CA VAL A 20 -33.54 0.22 17.35
C VAL A 20 -33.26 -0.57 16.08
N SER A 21 -33.21 0.13 14.95
CA SER A 21 -32.76 -0.43 13.68
C SER A 21 -31.25 -0.58 13.75
N LEU A 22 -30.73 -1.80 13.97
CA LEU A 22 -29.30 -2.06 13.77
C LEU A 22 -29.01 -2.02 12.26
N PRO A 23 -27.99 -1.27 11.80
CA PRO A 23 -27.60 -1.32 10.41
C PRO A 23 -27.15 -2.75 10.07
N GLY A 24 -27.70 -3.30 8.99
CA GLY A 24 -27.33 -4.61 8.47
C GLY A 24 -25.84 -4.63 8.14
N GLN A 25 -25.05 -5.30 8.99
CA GLN A 25 -23.64 -5.55 8.71
C GLN A 25 -23.57 -6.58 7.57
N SER A 26 -23.20 -6.13 6.38
CA SER A 26 -22.70 -7.03 5.35
C SER A 26 -21.48 -7.72 5.95
N SER A 27 -21.56 -9.01 6.25
CA SER A 27 -20.54 -9.74 6.99
C SER A 27 -19.31 -10.00 6.11
N THR A 28 -18.48 -8.98 5.93
CA THR A 28 -17.08 -9.26 5.61
C THR A 28 -16.52 -10.10 6.75
N LEU A 29 -16.01 -11.30 6.44
CA LEU A 29 -15.43 -12.24 7.43
C LEU A 29 -14.48 -11.55 8.43
N PHE A 30 -13.80 -10.51 7.94
CA PHE A 30 -12.95 -9.64 8.74
C PHE A 30 -13.49 -8.21 8.82
N SER A 31 -13.56 -7.69 10.04
CA SER A 31 -13.91 -6.30 10.34
C SER A 31 -12.65 -5.50 10.71
N LYS A 32 -12.83 -4.25 11.14
CA LYS A 32 -11.77 -3.38 11.67
C LYS A 32 -12.16 -2.86 13.06
N ALA A 33 -11.17 -2.67 13.92
CA ALA A 33 -11.30 -1.96 15.19
C ALA A 33 -10.31 -0.80 15.23
N GLU A 34 -10.75 0.32 15.79
CA GLU A 34 -9.87 1.46 16.04
C GLU A 34 -8.77 1.07 17.04
N ILE A 35 -7.60 1.69 16.90
CA ILE A 35 -6.43 1.46 17.77
C ILE A 35 -5.99 2.78 18.39
N ASP A 36 -5.25 2.71 19.49
CA ASP A 36 -4.56 3.87 20.03
C ASP A 36 -3.38 4.25 19.11
N PRO A 37 -3.42 5.40 18.42
CA PRO A 37 -2.38 5.78 17.49
C PRO A 37 -1.02 6.04 18.16
N SER A 38 -0.98 6.34 19.47
CA SER A 38 0.28 6.53 20.20
C SER A 38 1.08 5.23 20.35
N ARG A 39 0.43 4.09 20.15
CA ARG A 39 0.99 2.74 20.30
C ARG A 39 1.50 2.19 18.98
N PHE A 40 1.39 2.92 17.88
CA PHE A 40 1.80 2.48 16.55
C PHE A 40 2.64 3.54 15.84
N VAL A 41 3.61 3.08 15.05
CA VAL A 41 4.36 3.95 14.13
C VAL A 41 4.54 3.26 12.78
N ALA A 42 4.25 3.99 11.70
CA ALA A 42 4.60 3.60 10.35
C ALA A 42 6.02 4.09 10.05
N VAL A 43 6.87 3.20 9.55
CA VAL A 43 8.31 3.43 9.40
C VAL A 43 8.72 3.08 7.98
N ALA A 44 9.45 4.00 7.34
CA ALA A 44 10.25 3.71 6.15
C ALA A 44 11.50 2.97 6.61
N SER A 45 11.50 1.65 6.47
CA SER A 45 12.60 0.77 6.86
C SER A 45 13.57 0.59 5.69
N PRO A 46 14.87 0.93 5.84
CA PRO A 46 15.84 0.81 4.78
C PRO A 46 16.18 -0.64 4.47
N TYR A 47 16.45 -0.94 3.20
CA TYR A 47 17.08 -2.15 2.72
C TYR A 47 18.02 -1.81 1.56
N ALA A 48 18.73 -2.81 1.03
CA ALA A 48 19.73 -2.59 -0.03
C ALA A 48 20.72 -1.48 0.34
N ASN A 49 21.31 -1.58 1.54
CA ASN A 49 22.26 -0.60 2.09
C ASN A 49 21.72 0.84 2.18
N GLY A 50 20.41 1.00 2.38
CA GLY A 50 19.75 2.30 2.52
C GLY A 50 19.36 2.95 1.19
N ALA A 51 19.61 2.29 0.05
CA ALA A 51 19.22 2.79 -1.27
C ALA A 51 17.72 2.66 -1.55
N ARG A 52 16.98 1.87 -0.74
CA ARG A 52 15.54 1.66 -0.88
C ARG A 52 14.89 1.49 0.48
N HIS A 53 13.57 1.70 0.52
CA HIS A 53 12.78 1.57 1.75
C HIS A 53 11.53 0.71 1.54
N GLN A 54 11.13 0.03 2.60
CA GLN A 54 9.89 -0.74 2.69
C GLN A 54 9.08 -0.29 3.90
N LEU A 55 7.77 -0.56 3.91
CA LEU A 55 6.93 -0.25 5.05
C LEU A 55 7.20 -1.25 6.18
N LEU A 56 7.46 -0.71 7.36
CA LEU A 56 7.49 -1.41 8.63
C LEU A 56 6.46 -0.73 9.55
N ILE A 57 5.58 -1.50 10.17
CA ILE A 57 4.71 -0.99 11.25
C ILE A 57 5.22 -1.60 12.55
N LEU A 58 5.53 -0.73 13.51
CA LEU A 58 5.87 -1.13 14.87
C LEU A 58 4.69 -0.85 15.79
N GLU A 59 4.50 -1.73 16.77
CA GLU A 59 3.48 -1.60 17.80
C GLU A 59 4.13 -1.71 19.18
N GLN A 60 3.72 -0.84 20.10
CA GLN A 60 3.97 -0.99 21.53
C GLN A 60 2.84 -1.86 22.09
N VAL A 61 3.15 -3.06 22.59
CA VAL A 61 2.17 -4.01 23.18
C VAL A 61 2.15 -3.93 24.71
N ALA A 62 3.31 -3.68 25.34
CA ALA A 62 3.41 -3.43 26.78
C ALA A 62 4.39 -2.28 27.05
N ASN A 63 4.20 -1.51 28.13
CA ASN A 63 5.04 -0.33 28.42
C ASN A 63 6.34 -0.68 29.18
N THR A 64 6.66 -1.96 29.34
CA THR A 64 7.86 -2.44 30.06
C THR A 64 9.15 -1.92 29.44
N ARG A 65 9.19 -1.78 28.10
CA ARG A 65 10.32 -1.20 27.37
C ARG A 65 9.85 -0.60 26.04
N ALA A 66 10.40 0.54 25.67
CA ALA A 66 10.04 1.22 24.42
C ALA A 66 10.47 0.38 23.20
N CYS A 67 9.55 0.21 22.24
CA CYS A 67 9.80 -0.55 21.01
C CYS A 67 10.55 0.27 19.95
N TRP A 68 10.47 1.59 20.03
CA TRP A 68 11.23 2.53 19.21
C TRP A 68 11.50 3.82 19.97
N SER A 69 12.41 4.64 19.46
CA SER A 69 12.54 6.05 19.83
C SER A 69 12.53 6.95 18.59
N GLU A 70 12.22 8.22 18.77
CA GLU A 70 12.15 9.21 17.69
C GLU A 70 13.20 10.31 17.91
N SER A 71 13.83 10.77 16.83
CA SER A 71 14.75 11.91 16.89
C SER A 71 14.73 12.73 15.60
N GLY A 72 15.03 14.03 15.70
CA GLY A 72 14.96 14.95 14.55
C GLY A 72 13.54 15.20 14.03
N SER A 73 13.44 15.97 12.94
CA SER A 73 12.15 16.47 12.46
C SER A 73 11.96 16.40 10.93
N TYR A 74 13.04 16.39 10.14
CA TYR A 74 12.96 16.42 8.66
C TYR A 74 14.08 15.57 8.00
N PRO A 75 13.88 14.25 7.82
CA PRO A 75 12.76 13.46 8.35
C PRO A 75 12.96 13.15 9.85
N THR A 76 11.86 12.85 10.57
CA THR A 76 11.94 12.24 11.90
C THR A 76 12.54 10.85 11.77
N ARG A 77 13.70 10.62 12.40
CA ARG A 77 14.38 9.32 12.43
C ARG A 77 13.72 8.42 13.46
N ILE A 78 13.62 7.14 13.13
CA ILE A 78 13.16 6.09 14.04
C ILE A 78 14.35 5.21 14.42
N ASP A 79 14.56 4.97 15.70
CA ASP A 79 15.47 3.92 16.16
C ASP A 79 14.67 2.70 16.64
N PRO A 80 14.70 1.55 15.92
CA PRO A 80 13.97 0.34 16.29
C PRO A 80 14.64 -0.39 17.48
N LEU A 81 14.28 -0.01 18.70
CA LEU A 81 14.83 -0.55 19.94
C LEU A 81 14.50 -2.04 20.18
N LEU A 82 13.42 -2.55 19.58
CA LEU A 82 12.98 -3.94 19.71
C LEU A 82 14.04 -4.99 19.30
N LEU A 83 15.09 -4.61 18.58
CA LEU A 83 16.17 -5.51 18.18
C LEU A 83 17.22 -5.73 19.28
N GLN A 84 17.11 -5.01 20.41
CA GLN A 84 18.12 -5.00 21.47
C GLN A 84 17.74 -5.89 22.67
N TYR A 85 16.58 -6.55 22.63
CA TYR A 85 16.06 -7.38 23.71
C TYR A 85 15.01 -8.39 23.18
N ASP A 86 14.61 -9.35 24.01
CA ASP A 86 13.47 -10.21 23.69
C ASP A 86 12.17 -9.39 23.74
N PHE A 87 11.64 -9.08 22.57
CA PHE A 87 10.48 -8.23 22.41
C PHE A 87 9.14 -8.98 22.58
N THR A 88 9.16 -10.28 22.88
CA THR A 88 7.97 -11.11 23.04
C THR A 88 7.01 -10.49 24.06
N ASN A 89 5.73 -10.33 23.67
CA ASN A 89 4.68 -9.66 24.46
C ASN A 89 4.93 -8.17 24.79
N ILE A 90 6.00 -7.56 24.28
CA ILE A 90 6.35 -6.14 24.50
C ILE A 90 6.13 -5.33 23.23
N CYS A 91 6.54 -5.86 22.07
CA CYS A 91 6.44 -5.20 20.78
C CYS A 91 5.74 -6.06 19.73
N GLY A 92 5.00 -5.42 18.84
CA GLY A 92 4.50 -6.00 17.60
C GLY A 92 5.27 -5.45 16.40
N ARG A 93 5.38 -6.26 15.33
CA ARG A 93 6.04 -5.88 14.09
C ARG A 93 5.31 -6.47 12.87
N SER A 94 4.93 -5.61 11.93
CA SER A 94 4.45 -5.99 10.60
C SER A 94 5.44 -5.54 9.54
N THR A 95 5.95 -6.48 8.74
CA THR A 95 7.06 -6.23 7.78
C THR A 95 6.67 -6.42 6.31
N ASP A 96 5.54 -7.07 6.04
CA ASP A 96 5.11 -7.44 4.70
C ASP A 96 3.58 -7.37 4.56
N SER A 97 3.08 -7.79 3.39
CA SER A 97 1.66 -7.84 3.07
C SER A 97 0.85 -8.83 3.92
N ASN A 98 1.48 -9.73 4.67
CA ASN A 98 0.76 -10.59 5.63
C ASN A 98 0.42 -9.81 6.91
N GLY A 99 1.26 -8.83 7.28
CA GLY A 99 1.09 -8.01 8.47
C GLY A 99 0.30 -6.72 8.26
N TYR A 100 0.13 -6.27 7.01
CA TYR A 100 -0.66 -5.07 6.71
C TYR A 100 -1.31 -5.05 5.32
N SER A 101 -2.40 -4.29 5.17
CA SER A 101 -3.02 -4.00 3.88
C SER A 101 -3.75 -2.64 3.88
N ILE A 102 -4.24 -2.22 2.72
CA ILE A 102 -5.09 -1.03 2.58
C ILE A 102 -6.55 -1.43 2.80
N ARG A 103 -7.30 -0.67 3.59
CA ARG A 103 -8.76 -0.83 3.72
C ARG A 103 -9.47 0.50 3.42
N MET A 104 -10.37 0.51 2.45
CA MET A 104 -11.10 1.72 2.03
C MET A 104 -12.60 1.46 2.03
N ALA A 105 -13.38 2.33 2.70
CA ALA A 105 -14.84 2.16 2.84
C ALA A 105 -15.24 0.72 3.19
N ASP A 106 -14.57 0.15 4.19
CA ASP A 106 -14.74 -1.23 4.69
C ASP A 106 -14.44 -2.36 3.69
N ARG A 107 -13.81 -2.03 2.57
CA ARG A 107 -13.27 -3.01 1.63
C ARG A 107 -11.77 -3.18 1.81
N ASP A 108 -11.34 -4.42 2.02
CA ASP A 108 -9.93 -4.79 2.03
C ASP A 108 -9.37 -4.82 0.59
N LEU A 109 -8.32 -4.05 0.35
CA LEU A 109 -7.68 -3.91 -0.95
C LEU A 109 -6.35 -4.67 -1.04
N GLY A 110 -6.02 -5.54 -0.08
CA GLY A 110 -4.75 -6.27 -0.03
C GLY A 110 -4.47 -7.17 -1.25
N VAL A 111 -5.50 -7.57 -2.00
CA VAL A 111 -5.36 -8.32 -3.26
C VAL A 111 -5.37 -7.43 -4.51
N GLN A 112 -5.67 -6.15 -4.36
CA GLN A 112 -5.75 -5.18 -5.45
C GLN A 112 -4.54 -4.24 -5.49
N TYR A 113 -3.94 -3.97 -4.34
CA TYR A 113 -2.85 -3.02 -4.16
C TYR A 113 -1.69 -3.61 -3.35
N SER A 114 -0.48 -3.20 -3.72
CA SER A 114 0.73 -3.37 -2.92
C SER A 114 1.12 -2.05 -2.26
N LEU A 115 1.54 -2.09 -1.00
CA LEU A 115 2.12 -0.94 -0.32
C LEU A 115 3.61 -0.83 -0.67
N ARG A 116 4.06 0.37 -1.05
CA ARG A 116 5.45 0.65 -1.41
C ARG A 116 5.89 1.97 -0.80
N VAL A 117 7.15 2.04 -0.41
CA VAL A 117 7.81 3.31 -0.08
C VAL A 117 8.65 3.71 -1.29
N VAL A 118 8.37 4.89 -1.84
CA VAL A 118 9.04 5.43 -3.03
C VAL A 118 9.64 6.78 -2.72
N GLU A 119 10.78 7.09 -3.31
CA GLU A 119 11.34 8.44 -3.26
C GLU A 119 10.70 9.29 -4.36
N ARG A 120 10.11 10.44 -3.99
CA ARG A 120 9.52 11.38 -4.96
C ARG A 120 9.54 12.80 -4.40
N GLY A 121 10.11 13.74 -5.16
CA GLY A 121 10.09 15.15 -4.78
C GLY A 121 10.91 15.48 -3.53
N GLY A 122 12.04 14.78 -3.31
CA GLY A 122 12.94 15.04 -2.18
C GLY A 122 12.46 14.47 -0.83
N GLU A 123 11.52 13.52 -0.85
CA GLU A 123 11.04 12.82 0.34
C GLU A 123 10.67 11.36 0.01
N LEU A 124 10.59 10.53 1.05
CA LEU A 124 10.01 9.18 0.94
C LEU A 124 8.49 9.24 1.14
N ARG A 125 7.74 8.59 0.26
CA ARG A 125 6.27 8.50 0.29
C ARG A 125 5.80 7.06 0.39
N LEU A 126 4.83 6.83 1.26
CA LEU A 126 4.09 5.58 1.31
C LEU A 126 2.93 5.65 0.31
N VAL A 127 2.92 4.73 -0.65
CA VAL A 127 1.93 4.67 -1.71
C VAL A 127 1.33 3.27 -1.84
N GLY A 128 0.04 3.22 -2.17
CA GLY A 128 -0.61 2.02 -2.69
C GLY A 128 -0.47 1.96 -4.21
N VAL A 129 0.19 0.94 -4.73
CA VAL A 129 0.37 0.70 -6.17
C VAL A 129 -0.53 -0.48 -6.61
N PRO A 130 -1.39 -0.30 -7.64
CA PRO A 130 -2.21 -1.39 -8.15
C PRO A 130 -1.36 -2.59 -8.59
N LEU A 131 -1.78 -3.80 -8.23
CA LEU A 131 -1.05 -5.04 -8.55
C LEU A 131 -1.24 -5.47 -10.01
N PHE A 132 -2.47 -5.40 -10.51
CA PHE A 132 -2.84 -5.94 -11.83
C PHE A 132 -3.54 -4.93 -12.72
N ASN A 133 -4.47 -4.14 -12.16
CA ASN A 133 -5.26 -3.19 -12.93
C ASN A 133 -4.58 -1.81 -13.00
N ARG A 134 -3.95 -1.51 -14.14
CA ARG A 134 -3.23 -0.24 -14.38
C ARG A 134 -4.14 0.97 -14.58
N THR A 135 -5.45 0.80 -14.68
CA THR A 135 -6.39 1.94 -14.76
C THR A 135 -6.71 2.52 -13.39
N LEU A 136 -6.41 1.78 -12.33
CA LEU A 136 -6.53 2.27 -10.96
C LEU A 136 -5.40 3.26 -10.64
N PRO A 137 -5.67 4.29 -9.83
CA PRO A 137 -4.67 5.27 -9.46
C PRO A 137 -3.68 4.70 -8.43
N GLU A 138 -2.51 5.32 -8.36
CA GLU A 138 -1.68 5.23 -7.17
C GLU A 138 -2.36 5.98 -6.02
N LEU A 139 -2.36 5.41 -4.82
CA LEU A 139 -2.94 6.01 -3.61
C LEU A 139 -1.83 6.57 -2.73
N GLU A 140 -1.74 7.88 -2.55
CA GLU A 140 -0.79 8.47 -1.60
C GLU A 140 -1.32 8.40 -0.16
N ILE A 141 -0.61 7.68 0.70
CA ILE A 141 -1.07 7.32 2.05
C ILE A 141 -0.33 8.10 3.13
N GLY A 142 0.95 8.43 2.90
CA GLY A 142 1.75 9.17 3.87
C GLY A 142 3.13 9.54 3.33
N ARG A 143 3.88 10.30 4.13
CA ARG A 143 5.20 10.84 3.76
C ARG A 143 6.10 11.06 4.96
N THR A 144 7.40 11.18 4.69
CA THR A 144 8.46 11.34 5.70
C THR A 144 8.96 12.79 5.84
N TYR A 145 8.56 13.68 4.93
CA TYR A 145 9.01 15.09 4.88
C TYR A 145 10.54 15.26 4.73
N GLY A 146 11.20 14.27 4.14
CA GLY A 146 12.62 14.31 3.80
C GLY A 146 13.13 12.96 3.33
N VAL A 147 14.33 12.93 2.78
CA VAL A 147 15.03 11.68 2.41
C VAL A 147 15.99 11.26 3.51
N THR A 148 16.22 9.95 3.61
CA THR A 148 17.24 9.37 4.50
C THR A 148 17.64 7.99 3.98
N ASN A 149 18.87 7.57 4.26
CA ASN A 149 19.31 6.18 4.02
C ASN A 149 19.01 5.26 5.22
N GLY A 150 18.50 5.84 6.32
CA GLY A 150 18.13 5.12 7.54
C GLY A 150 16.63 4.92 7.70
N PHE A 151 16.22 4.57 8.92
CA PHE A 151 14.82 4.47 9.32
C PHE A 151 14.20 5.85 9.52
N ALA A 152 13.02 6.09 8.95
CA ALA A 152 12.27 7.34 9.13
C ALA A 152 10.79 7.10 9.42
N LYS A 153 10.18 8.00 10.17
CA LYS A 153 8.74 8.01 10.46
C LYS A 153 7.97 8.42 9.22
N ILE A 154 6.95 7.63 8.88
CA ILE A 154 5.95 7.97 7.86
C ILE A 154 4.75 8.58 8.59
N PHE A 155 4.46 9.84 8.29
CA PHE A 155 3.25 10.50 8.74
C PHE A 155 2.14 10.19 7.75
N LEU A 156 1.03 9.63 8.26
CA LEU A 156 -0.14 9.36 7.42
C LEU A 156 -0.79 10.68 6.99
N ASN A 157 -1.18 10.74 5.72
CA ASN A 157 -1.89 11.87 5.14
C ASN A 157 -3.28 12.00 5.78
N SER A 158 -3.87 13.20 5.71
CA SER A 158 -5.22 13.44 6.23
C SER A 158 -6.23 12.43 5.66
N GLY A 159 -7.11 11.91 6.53
CA GLY A 159 -8.08 10.87 6.21
C GLY A 159 -7.54 9.44 6.27
N TRP A 160 -6.22 9.25 6.36
CA TRP A 160 -5.61 7.94 6.61
C TRP A 160 -5.35 7.74 8.11
N ARG A 161 -5.65 6.55 8.60
CA ARG A 161 -5.31 6.11 9.96
C ARG A 161 -4.98 4.62 9.98
N MET A 162 -4.33 4.14 11.03
CA MET A 162 -4.17 2.71 11.24
C MET A 162 -5.37 2.16 12.03
N THR A 163 -5.83 0.96 11.68
CA THR A 163 -6.84 0.20 12.44
C THR A 163 -6.39 -1.26 12.51
N ARG A 164 -6.96 -2.05 13.41
CA ARG A 164 -6.62 -3.47 13.53
C ARG A 164 -7.70 -4.33 12.89
N ARG A 165 -7.29 -5.36 12.14
CA ARG A 165 -8.21 -6.39 11.64
C ARG A 165 -8.80 -7.17 12.81
N THR A 166 -10.10 -7.46 12.74
CA THR A 166 -10.77 -8.32 13.69
C THR A 166 -11.45 -9.49 13.00
N TYR A 167 -11.50 -10.64 13.69
CA TYR A 167 -12.23 -11.84 13.29
C TYR A 167 -13.17 -12.22 14.43
N ASN A 168 -14.48 -12.29 14.19
CA ASN A 168 -15.48 -12.53 15.23
C ASN A 168 -15.33 -11.60 16.45
N GLY A 169 -14.98 -10.34 16.22
CA GLY A 169 -14.74 -9.34 17.28
C GLY A 169 -13.38 -9.44 17.97
N GLN A 170 -12.57 -10.47 17.71
CA GLN A 170 -11.23 -10.61 18.27
C GLN A 170 -10.18 -9.95 17.38
N ALA A 171 -9.32 -9.14 18.00
CA ALA A 171 -8.16 -8.52 17.38
C ALA A 171 -7.16 -9.58 16.87
N VAL A 172 -6.75 -9.48 15.60
CA VAL A 172 -5.66 -10.30 15.03
C VAL A 172 -4.45 -9.43 14.68
N GLY A 173 -3.32 -10.05 14.34
CA GLY A 173 -2.03 -9.37 14.11
C GLY A 173 -1.91 -8.55 12.82
N HIS A 174 -3.01 -8.30 12.10
CA HIS A 174 -2.98 -7.59 10.82
C HIS A 174 -3.46 -6.14 10.99
N VAL A 175 -2.70 -5.20 10.45
CA VAL A 175 -2.98 -3.76 10.51
C VAL A 175 -3.51 -3.25 9.18
N TYR A 176 -4.58 -2.48 9.23
CA TYR A 176 -5.10 -1.79 8.06
C TYR A 176 -4.65 -0.34 8.03
N LEU A 177 -4.14 0.09 6.87
CA LEU A 177 -4.07 1.49 6.48
C LEU A 177 -5.46 1.87 5.97
N THR A 178 -6.23 2.54 6.82
CA THR A 178 -7.66 2.76 6.64
C THR A 178 -7.97 4.17 6.16
N ASN A 179 -8.86 4.27 5.18
CA ASN A 179 -9.51 5.50 4.77
C ASN A 179 -11.03 5.25 4.63
N ASP A 180 -11.87 6.18 5.08
CA ASP A 180 -13.33 5.99 4.99
C ASP A 180 -13.92 6.36 3.63
N ARG A 181 -13.12 7.01 2.76
CA ARG A 181 -13.50 7.21 1.35
C ARG A 181 -13.44 5.89 0.59
N SER A 182 -14.39 5.68 -0.32
CA SER A 182 -14.36 4.53 -1.22
C SER A 182 -13.33 4.73 -2.34
N LEU A 183 -12.76 3.63 -2.84
CA LEU A 183 -11.83 3.68 -3.97
C LEU A 183 -12.48 4.34 -5.20
N GLU A 184 -13.75 4.02 -5.44
CA GLU A 184 -14.56 4.55 -6.54
C GLU A 184 -14.71 6.08 -6.41
N SER A 185 -14.90 6.59 -5.20
CA SER A 185 -14.98 8.05 -4.95
C SER A 185 -13.65 8.76 -5.18
N VAL A 186 -12.52 8.09 -4.90
CA VAL A 186 -11.19 8.64 -5.17
C VAL A 186 -10.93 8.66 -6.67
N VAL A 187 -11.24 7.56 -7.37
CA VAL A 187 -11.12 7.46 -8.83
C VAL A 187 -11.99 8.52 -9.53
N ALA A 188 -13.24 8.70 -9.09
CA ALA A 188 -14.15 9.68 -9.69
C ALA A 188 -13.71 11.14 -9.49
N ALA A 189 -12.95 11.42 -8.42
CA ALA A 189 -12.44 12.74 -8.10
C ALA A 189 -11.13 13.08 -8.84
N LEU A 190 -10.50 12.12 -9.52
CA LEU A 190 -9.33 12.40 -10.32
C LEU A 190 -9.70 13.30 -11.51
N PRO A 191 -8.80 14.22 -11.90
CA PRO A 191 -8.98 14.98 -13.13
C PRO A 191 -9.17 14.01 -14.29
N LYS A 192 -10.32 14.04 -14.95
CA LYS A 192 -10.49 13.32 -16.21
C LYS A 192 -9.50 13.90 -17.21
N PRO A 193 -8.80 13.08 -18.03
CA PRO A 193 -8.00 13.59 -19.13
C PRO A 193 -8.88 14.53 -19.94
N THR A 194 -8.54 15.83 -19.95
CA THR A 194 -9.19 16.77 -20.84
C THR A 194 -8.84 16.30 -22.23
N THR A 195 -9.82 15.83 -23.00
CA THR A 195 -9.64 15.62 -24.43
C THR A 195 -9.00 16.89 -24.97
N PRO A 196 -7.85 16.83 -25.69
CA PRO A 196 -7.30 18.02 -26.31
C PRO A 196 -8.41 18.61 -27.16
N THR A 197 -8.93 19.78 -26.77
CA THR A 197 -9.73 20.58 -27.69
C THR A 197 -8.79 20.88 -28.82
N THR A 198 -8.99 20.21 -29.97
CA THR A 198 -8.26 20.52 -31.19
C THR A 198 -8.28 22.03 -31.35
N PRO A 199 -7.14 22.72 -31.32
CA PRO A 199 -7.14 24.15 -31.60
C PRO A 199 -7.77 24.34 -32.97
N THR A 200 -8.89 25.04 -33.03
CA THR A 200 -9.43 25.51 -34.30
C THR A 200 -8.39 26.48 -34.86
N THR A 201 -7.51 25.97 -35.72
CA THR A 201 -6.52 26.78 -36.42
C THR A 201 -7.27 27.91 -37.14
N PRO A 202 -6.97 29.19 -36.89
CA PRO A 202 -7.52 30.26 -37.69
C PRO A 202 -7.05 30.04 -39.14
N THR A 203 -7.98 29.93 -40.08
CA THR A 203 -7.69 29.85 -41.50
C THR A 203 -6.87 31.07 -41.91
N ARG A 204 -5.55 30.90 -42.03
CA ARG A 204 -4.66 31.92 -42.57
C ARG A 204 -4.98 32.09 -44.06
N PRO A 205 -5.14 33.32 -44.58
CA PRO A 205 -5.28 33.54 -46.01
C PRO A 205 -4.10 32.94 -46.77
N VAL A 206 -4.41 32.11 -47.77
CA VAL A 206 -3.40 31.51 -48.65
C VAL A 206 -2.74 32.62 -49.46
N THR A 207 -1.48 32.92 -49.15
CA THR A 207 -0.63 33.75 -50.01
C THR A 207 -0.08 32.87 -51.13
N PRO A 208 -0.14 33.29 -52.41
CA PRO A 208 0.37 32.49 -53.52
C PRO A 208 1.89 32.27 -53.39
N ARG A 209 2.28 31.00 -53.56
CA ARG A 209 3.67 30.52 -53.54
C ARG A 209 4.44 31.11 -54.75
N PRO A 210 5.60 31.76 -54.55
CA PRO A 210 6.49 32.11 -55.64
C PRO A 210 7.10 30.85 -56.27
N THR A 211 7.08 30.79 -57.59
CA THR A 211 7.66 29.73 -58.42
C THR A 211 9.17 29.67 -58.20
N GLN A 212 9.67 28.53 -57.72
CA GLN A 212 11.10 28.27 -57.55
C GLN A 212 11.65 27.62 -58.84
N PRO A 213 12.81 28.05 -59.38
CA PRO A 213 13.42 27.43 -60.56
C PRO A 213 13.90 25.99 -60.28
N PRO A 214 14.04 25.14 -61.30
CA PRO A 214 14.40 23.74 -61.13
C PRO A 214 15.84 23.60 -60.63
N THR A 215 16.01 23.01 -59.44
CA THR A 215 17.31 22.59 -58.93
C THR A 215 17.73 21.25 -59.53
N SER A 216 18.99 21.23 -59.95
CA SER A 216 19.75 20.15 -60.56
C SER A 216 19.72 18.83 -59.79
N SER A 217 19.75 17.74 -60.57
CA SER A 217 19.83 16.33 -60.20
C SER A 217 20.89 16.02 -59.13
N ARG A 218 20.43 15.54 -57.97
CA ARG A 218 21.24 14.84 -56.96
C ARG A 218 21.30 13.35 -57.32
N PRO A 219 22.49 12.71 -57.34
CA PRO A 219 22.60 11.27 -57.59
C PRO A 219 21.90 10.44 -56.50
N GLN A 220 21.20 9.39 -56.91
CA GLN A 220 20.56 8.43 -56.02
C GLN A 220 21.61 7.69 -55.17
N PRO A 221 21.33 7.41 -53.88
CA PRO A 221 22.11 6.46 -53.11
C PRO A 221 21.99 5.05 -53.72
N LEU A 222 23.11 4.34 -53.80
CA LEU A 222 23.20 2.94 -54.22
C LEU A 222 22.26 2.05 -53.38
N PRO A 223 21.66 1.00 -53.97
CA PRO A 223 20.87 0.03 -53.23
C PRO A 223 21.74 -0.73 -52.21
N PRO A 224 21.19 -1.12 -51.05
CA PRO A 224 21.90 -1.93 -50.08
C PRO A 224 22.21 -3.33 -50.65
N PRO A 225 23.32 -3.96 -50.22
CA PRO A 225 23.69 -5.30 -50.68
C PRO A 225 22.66 -6.35 -50.26
N PRO A 226 22.53 -7.46 -51.02
CA PRO A 226 21.59 -8.54 -50.71
C PRO A 226 21.93 -9.19 -49.36
N ASN A 227 20.86 -9.49 -48.61
CA ASN A 227 20.91 -10.17 -47.32
C ASN A 227 21.48 -11.59 -47.49
N VAL A 228 22.73 -11.81 -47.07
CA VAL A 228 23.32 -13.15 -47.02
C VAL A 228 22.80 -13.82 -45.76
N ASN A 229 21.88 -14.76 -45.95
CA ASN A 229 21.38 -15.63 -44.90
C ASN A 229 22.55 -16.45 -44.33
N PRO A 230 22.83 -16.43 -43.01
CA PRO A 230 23.88 -17.28 -42.46
C PRO A 230 23.48 -18.76 -42.62
N ALA A 231 24.43 -19.57 -43.10
CA ALA A 231 24.30 -21.02 -43.15
C ALA A 231 23.99 -21.59 -41.74
N PRO A 232 23.28 -22.73 -41.63
CA PRO A 232 22.98 -23.34 -40.35
C PRO A 232 24.28 -23.73 -39.64
N VAL A 233 24.52 -23.14 -38.47
CA VAL A 233 25.60 -23.53 -37.57
C VAL A 233 25.22 -24.87 -36.94
N ASN A 234 25.97 -25.92 -37.24
CA ASN A 234 25.89 -27.20 -36.54
C ASN A 234 26.23 -26.99 -35.04
N PRO A 235 25.46 -27.58 -34.10
CA PRO A 235 25.76 -27.44 -32.69
C PRO A 235 27.08 -28.15 -32.33
N ALA A 236 27.94 -27.45 -31.60
CA ALA A 236 29.16 -27.99 -31.02
C ALA A 236 28.85 -29.06 -29.95
N PRO A 237 29.72 -30.07 -29.76
CA PRO A 237 29.51 -31.11 -28.77
C PRO A 237 29.52 -30.54 -27.35
N SER A 238 28.57 -31.02 -26.54
CA SER A 238 28.34 -30.64 -25.14
C SER A 238 29.55 -30.96 -24.25
N ARG A 239 29.96 -29.98 -23.45
CA ARG A 239 30.91 -30.17 -22.34
C ARG A 239 30.29 -31.09 -21.27
N PRO A 240 31.05 -32.00 -20.66
CA PRO A 240 30.56 -32.82 -19.56
C PRO A 240 30.26 -31.96 -18.33
N VAL A 241 29.06 -32.14 -17.78
CA VAL A 241 28.62 -31.57 -16.51
C VAL A 241 29.37 -32.27 -15.39
N PHE A 242 30.12 -31.51 -14.60
CA PHE A 242 30.75 -31.99 -13.38
C PHE A 242 29.66 -32.21 -12.31
N ARG A 243 29.46 -33.47 -11.92
CA ARG A 243 28.59 -33.85 -10.79
C ARG A 243 29.33 -33.59 -9.47
N PRO A 244 28.80 -32.78 -8.54
CA PRO A 244 29.24 -32.83 -7.15
C PRO A 244 28.82 -34.17 -6.53
N GLY A 245 29.76 -34.82 -5.85
CA GLY A 245 29.58 -36.14 -5.23
C GLY A 245 28.55 -36.16 -4.11
N ALA A 246 27.95 -37.33 -3.93
CA ALA A 246 27.12 -37.66 -2.78
C ALA A 246 27.97 -37.58 -1.50
N GLY A 247 27.68 -36.60 -0.65
CA GLY A 247 28.09 -36.61 0.75
C GLY A 247 27.02 -37.35 1.55
N ASP A 248 27.45 -38.36 2.28
CA ASP A 248 26.63 -39.18 3.18
C ASP A 248 25.95 -38.31 4.24
N TYR A 249 24.64 -38.15 4.14
CA TYR A 249 23.81 -37.67 5.24
C TYR A 249 23.38 -38.85 6.10
N VAL A 250 24.05 -39.02 7.25
CA VAL A 250 23.61 -39.92 8.32
C VAL A 250 22.43 -39.27 9.03
N VAL A 251 21.27 -39.93 8.99
CA VAL A 251 20.06 -39.55 9.76
C VAL A 251 20.13 -40.28 11.10
N PRO A 252 20.09 -39.59 12.27
CA PRO A 252 19.97 -40.29 13.54
C PRO A 252 18.53 -40.77 13.75
N THR A 253 18.36 -42.08 13.86
CA THR A 253 17.12 -42.75 14.29
C THR A 253 16.88 -42.46 15.77
N ILE A 254 15.76 -41.81 16.09
CA ILE A 254 15.23 -41.73 17.45
C ILE A 254 14.45 -43.03 17.71
N ILE A 255 14.97 -43.84 18.63
CA ILE A 255 14.25 -45.01 19.18
C ILE A 255 13.26 -44.49 20.22
N ILE A 256 11.98 -44.79 20.02
CA ILE A 256 10.95 -44.66 21.05
C ILE A 256 10.78 -46.06 21.65
N GLU A 257 11.24 -46.27 22.88
CA GLU A 257 10.82 -47.41 23.71
C GLU A 257 9.48 -47.09 24.41
N GLN A 258 8.75 -48.17 24.67
CA GLN A 258 7.34 -48.24 25.08
C GLN A 258 7.06 -47.71 26.48
#